data_AF-A0A820JF12-F1
#
_entry.id   AF-A0A820JF12-F1
#
_cell.length_a   1.000
_cell.length_b   1.000
_cell.length_c   1.000
_cell.angle_alpha   90.00
_cell.angle_beta   90.00
_cell.angle_gamma   90.00
#
_symmetry.space_group_name_H-M   'P 1'
#
loop_
_entity.id
_entity.type
_entity.pdbx_description
1 polymer ?
#
loop_
_entity_poly.entity_id
_entity_poly.type
_entity_poly.pdbx_seq_one_letter_code
_entity_poly.pdbx_strand_id
1 'polypeptide(L)'
;VAYDACLTDKYDNQNPEHIEIIHMVEANFGLPELQSTRQLISDLQSVGFTVEESRILPEADISWYRRLEGGDSFFSLKHFRTNPVGRWLGHNALWLLEKTRIVSKGSAAISDMFQRSAKSMVRAGKRDLFTPLFFFLARKS
;
A
#
# COMPACT_ATOMS: atom_id res chain seq x y z
N VAL A 1 -20.69 -9.66 2.23
CA VAL A 1 -19.30 -9.90 1.81
C VAL A 1 -18.65 -8.58 1.54
N ALA A 2 -17.45 -8.34 2.10
CA ALA A 2 -16.68 -7.13 1.82
C ALA A 2 -15.17 -7.41 1.96
N TYR A 3 -14.38 -6.44 1.48
CA TYR A 3 -12.94 -6.41 1.59
C TYR A 3 -12.53 -5.06 2.16
N ASP A 4 -11.54 -5.04 3.03
CA ASP A 4 -11.01 -3.78 3.57
C ASP A 4 -9.48 -3.82 3.71
N ALA A 5 -8.90 -2.64 3.83
CA ALA A 5 -7.51 -2.44 4.16
C ALA A 5 -7.36 -2.44 5.69
N CYS A 6 -6.51 -3.31 6.24
CA CYS A 6 -6.39 -3.50 7.68
C CYS A 6 -4.95 -3.68 8.14
N LEU A 7 -4.72 -3.40 9.42
CA LEU A 7 -3.50 -3.77 10.13
C LEU A 7 -3.54 -5.23 10.52
N THR A 8 -2.42 -5.91 10.33
CA THR A 8 -2.25 -7.32 10.69
C THR A 8 -1.91 -7.46 12.17
N ASP A 9 -1.88 -8.70 12.65
CA ASP A 9 -1.47 -9.02 14.03
C ASP A 9 0.02 -8.73 14.32
N LYS A 10 0.84 -8.46 13.30
CA LYS A 10 2.25 -8.08 13.48
C LYS A 10 2.46 -6.59 13.71
N TYR A 11 1.44 -5.78 13.46
CA TYR A 11 1.49 -4.37 13.78
C TYR A 11 1.57 -4.19 15.31
N ASP A 12 2.45 -3.28 15.72
CA ASP A 12 2.69 -2.97 17.13
C ASP A 12 2.64 -1.45 17.28
N ASN A 13 1.66 -0.97 18.03
CA ASN A 13 1.43 0.45 18.25
C ASN A 13 2.41 1.09 19.26
N GLN A 14 3.31 0.31 19.86
CA GLN A 14 4.41 0.80 20.69
C GLN A 14 5.72 0.88 19.91
N ASN A 15 5.79 0.27 18.72
CA ASN A 15 6.96 0.30 17.88
C ASN A 15 6.95 1.56 16.99
N PRO A 16 7.86 2.54 17.21
CA PRO A 16 7.86 3.79 16.45
C PRO A 16 8.10 3.57 14.96
N GLU A 17 8.82 2.53 14.57
CA GLU A 17 9.02 2.19 13.16
C GLU A 17 7.72 1.69 12.50
N HIS A 18 6.92 0.90 13.21
CA HIS A 18 5.64 0.42 12.69
C HIS A 18 4.68 1.59 12.48
N ILE A 19 4.59 2.48 13.47
CA ILE A 19 3.76 3.70 13.42
C ILE A 19 4.18 4.58 12.24
N GLU A 20 5.48 4.83 12.06
CA GLU A 20 5.99 5.64 10.94
C GLU A 20 5.57 5.07 9.59
N ILE A 21 5.69 3.75 9.40
CA ILE A 21 5.35 3.09 8.14
C ILE A 21 3.86 3.17 7.85
N ILE A 22 3.02 2.90 8.84
CA ILE A 22 1.57 2.93 8.67
C ILE A 22 1.08 4.36 8.44
N HIS A 23 1.55 5.35 9.21
CA HIS A 23 1.26 6.76 8.94
C HIS A 23 1.67 7.18 7.53
N MET A 24 2.83 6.70 7.04
CA MET A 24 3.22 6.94 5.65
C MET A 24 2.29 6.27 4.65
N VAL A 25 1.74 5.08 4.92
CA VAL A 25 0.75 4.45 4.05
C VAL A 25 -0.54 5.28 4.05
N GLU A 26 -1.06 5.64 5.21
CA GLU A 26 -2.28 6.42 5.36
C GLU A 26 -2.19 7.78 4.66
N ALA A 27 -1.12 8.54 4.92
CA ALA A 27 -0.92 9.86 4.32
C ALA A 27 -0.74 9.79 2.79
N ASN A 28 -0.01 8.79 2.28
CA ASN A 28 0.32 8.70 0.86
C ASN A 28 -0.83 8.11 0.00
N PHE A 29 -1.79 7.41 0.61
CA PHE A 29 -2.97 6.87 -0.07
C PHE A 29 -4.26 7.61 0.31
N GLY A 30 -4.20 8.53 1.26
CA GLY A 30 -5.37 9.23 1.78
C GLY A 30 -6.34 8.29 2.52
N LEU A 31 -5.80 7.25 3.18
CA LEU A 31 -6.61 6.35 3.98
C LEU A 31 -6.92 6.98 5.34
N PRO A 32 -8.10 6.73 5.92
CA PRO A 32 -8.32 7.00 7.34
C PRO A 32 -7.39 6.11 8.18
N GLU A 33 -7.35 6.39 9.48
CA GLU A 33 -6.62 5.54 10.44
C GLU A 33 -7.05 4.07 10.28
N LEU A 34 -6.08 3.21 10.01
CA LEU A 34 -6.33 1.81 9.72
C LEU A 34 -6.66 1.04 10.99
N GLN A 35 -7.75 0.27 10.94
CA GLN A 35 -8.11 -0.62 12.03
C GLN A 35 -7.40 -1.98 11.91
N SER A 36 -7.20 -2.66 13.05
CA SER A 36 -6.74 -4.05 13.04
C SER A 36 -7.86 -4.97 12.54
N THR A 37 -7.47 -6.10 11.93
CA THR A 37 -8.43 -7.14 11.51
C THR A 37 -9.36 -7.59 12.66
N ARG A 38 -8.83 -7.69 13.88
CA ARG A 38 -9.58 -8.04 15.09
C ARG A 38 -10.58 -6.96 15.48
N GLN A 39 -10.17 -5.70 15.43
CA GLN A 39 -11.07 -4.57 15.72
C GLN A 39 -12.22 -4.53 14.72
N LEU A 40 -11.94 -4.70 13.42
CA LEU A 40 -12.96 -4.72 12.39
C LEU A 40 -14.00 -5.83 12.63
N ILE A 41 -13.57 -7.04 12.98
CA ILE A 41 -14.48 -8.15 13.33
C ILE A 41 -15.32 -7.79 14.56
N SER A 42 -14.70 -7.25 15.60
CA SER A 42 -15.40 -6.84 16.84
C SER A 42 -16.44 -5.76 16.57
N ASP A 43 -16.11 -4.79 15.73
CA ASP A 43 -17.00 -3.69 15.35
C ASP A 43 -18.22 -4.23 14.60
N LEU A 44 -18.02 -5.15 13.64
CA LEU A 44 -19.11 -5.84 12.94
C LEU A 44 -20.04 -6.59 13.91
N GLN A 45 -19.47 -7.30 14.89
CA GLN A 45 -20.26 -8.01 15.90
C GLN A 45 -21.06 -7.06 16.78
N SER A 46 -20.49 -5.91 17.15
CA SER A 46 -21.14 -4.91 18.00
C SER A 46 -22.41 -4.31 17.37
N VAL A 47 -22.47 -4.23 16.04
CA VAL A 47 -23.62 -3.71 15.29
C VAL A 47 -24.60 -4.80 14.84
N GLY A 48 -24.47 -6.03 15.38
CA GLY A 48 -25.42 -7.12 15.17
C GLY A 48 -25.15 -8.01 13.96
N PHE A 49 -23.94 -7.95 13.38
CA PHE A 49 -23.54 -8.93 12.37
C PHE A 49 -22.90 -10.16 13.01
N THR A 50 -23.19 -11.33 12.45
CA THR A 50 -22.45 -12.56 12.72
C THR A 50 -21.42 -12.74 11.60
N VAL A 51 -20.13 -12.74 11.96
CA VAL A 51 -19.04 -13.00 11.02
C VAL A 51 -18.91 -14.51 10.83
N GLU A 52 -19.14 -14.99 9.61
CA GLU A 52 -19.10 -16.41 9.25
C GLU A 52 -17.71 -16.85 8.79
N GLU A 53 -17.03 -15.97 8.04
CA GLU A 53 -15.69 -16.21 7.51
C GLU A 53 -14.91 -14.90 7.54
N SER A 54 -13.63 -14.95 7.87
CA SER A 54 -12.72 -13.82 7.75
C SER A 54 -11.29 -14.32 7.52
N ARG A 55 -10.57 -13.72 6.57
CA ARG A 55 -9.17 -14.06 6.29
C ARG A 55 -8.44 -12.97 5.52
N ILE A 56 -7.12 -12.96 5.64
CA ILE A 56 -6.24 -12.10 4.84
C ILE A 56 -6.02 -12.76 3.48
N LEU A 57 -6.18 -11.99 2.39
CA LEU A 57 -5.94 -12.44 1.03
C LEU A 57 -4.82 -11.63 0.36
N PRO A 58 -4.13 -12.18 -0.64
CA PRO A 58 -4.21 -13.57 -1.10
C PRO A 58 -3.38 -14.53 -0.22
N GLU A 59 -3.86 -15.76 -0.03
CA GLU A 59 -3.07 -16.92 0.39
C GLU A 59 -2.20 -17.41 -0.78
N ALA A 60 -1.42 -16.53 -1.40
CA ALA A 60 -0.63 -16.85 -2.60
C ALA A 60 0.87 -16.94 -2.27
N ASP A 61 1.58 -17.82 -2.99
CA ASP A 61 3.04 -17.95 -2.94
C ASP A 61 3.78 -16.65 -3.30
N ILE A 62 3.09 -15.74 -3.97
CA ILE A 62 3.62 -14.45 -4.42
C ILE A 62 3.02 -13.33 -3.57
N SER A 63 3.87 -12.64 -2.83
CA SER A 63 3.46 -11.50 -2.02
C SER A 63 2.86 -10.38 -2.88
N TRP A 64 1.73 -9.81 -2.45
CA TRP A 64 0.99 -8.77 -3.17
C TRP A 64 1.83 -7.53 -3.49
N TYR A 65 2.80 -7.19 -2.63
CA TYR A 65 3.68 -6.03 -2.79
C TYR A 65 4.76 -6.23 -3.85
N ARG A 66 5.01 -7.47 -4.30
CA ARG A 66 6.06 -7.78 -5.30
C ARG A 66 5.83 -7.03 -6.61
N ARG A 67 4.57 -6.80 -6.99
CA ARG A 67 4.22 -6.01 -8.18
C ARG A 67 4.59 -4.52 -8.03
N LEU A 68 4.55 -3.99 -6.81
CA LEU A 68 4.89 -2.60 -6.50
C LEU A 68 6.41 -2.39 -6.37
N GLU A 69 7.13 -3.43 -5.97
CA GLU A 69 8.60 -3.40 -5.84
C GLU A 69 9.32 -3.24 -7.19
N GLY A 70 8.68 -3.68 -8.28
CA GLY A 70 9.28 -3.72 -9.61
C GLY A 70 10.01 -5.03 -9.84
N GLY A 71 9.50 -5.83 -10.77
CA GLY A 71 9.79 -7.26 -10.90
C GLY A 71 11.27 -7.69 -10.95
N ASP A 72 11.47 -8.99 -10.74
CA ASP A 72 12.70 -9.68 -10.28
C ASP A 72 13.91 -9.69 -11.23
N SER A 73 13.91 -8.98 -12.36
CA SER A 73 14.97 -9.10 -13.37
C SER A 73 15.75 -7.80 -13.59
N PHE A 74 17.03 -7.82 -13.19
CA PHE A 74 18.03 -6.76 -13.36
C PHE A 74 18.20 -6.27 -14.81
N PHE A 75 17.84 -7.07 -15.81
CA PHE A 75 18.00 -6.76 -17.24
C PHE A 75 16.72 -6.25 -17.92
N SER A 76 15.62 -6.06 -17.20
CA SER A 76 14.38 -5.53 -17.78
C SER A 76 14.36 -4.00 -17.77
N LEU A 77 13.85 -3.36 -18.84
CA LEU A 77 13.48 -1.94 -18.87
C LEU A 77 12.58 -1.52 -17.68
N LYS A 78 11.87 -2.48 -17.06
CA LYS A 78 11.10 -2.28 -15.83
C LYS A 78 11.97 -2.01 -14.60
N HIS A 79 13.18 -2.60 -14.55
CA HIS A 79 14.16 -2.38 -13.47
C HIS A 79 14.84 -1.02 -13.58
N PHE A 80 15.06 -0.52 -14.80
CA PHE A 80 15.57 0.84 -15.00
C PHE A 80 14.61 1.89 -14.41
N ARG A 81 13.29 1.70 -14.55
CA ARG A 81 12.28 2.60 -13.97
C ARG A 81 12.26 2.62 -12.43
N THR A 82 12.74 1.56 -11.78
CA THR A 82 12.70 1.41 -10.32
C THR A 82 14.06 1.61 -9.64
N ASN A 83 15.17 1.47 -10.38
CA ASN A 83 16.51 1.79 -9.92
C ASN A 83 16.65 3.30 -9.62
N PRO A 84 17.32 3.71 -8.51
CA PRO A 84 17.63 5.11 -8.21
C PRO A 84 18.07 5.97 -9.40
N VAL A 85 18.95 5.45 -10.27
CA VAL A 85 19.46 6.21 -11.43
C VAL A 85 18.37 6.48 -12.46
N GLY A 86 17.59 5.47 -12.84
CA GLY A 86 16.51 5.67 -13.80
C GLY A 86 15.32 6.43 -13.22
N ARG A 87 15.09 6.38 -11.91
CA ARG A 87 14.16 7.30 -11.21
C ARG A 87 14.62 8.75 -11.31
N TRP A 88 15.90 9.01 -11.09
CA TRP A 88 16.46 10.35 -11.21
C TRP A 88 16.36 10.87 -12.65
N LEU A 89 16.77 10.07 -13.63
CA LEU A 89 16.65 10.43 -15.05
C LEU A 89 15.19 10.65 -15.47
N GLY A 90 14.29 9.77 -15.08
CA GLY A 90 12.86 9.88 -15.37
C GLY A 90 12.22 11.13 -14.75
N HIS A 91 12.59 11.47 -13.50
CA HIS A 91 12.11 12.68 -12.84
C HIS A 91 12.60 13.94 -13.56
N ASN A 92 13.89 14.02 -13.90
CA ASN A 92 14.46 15.17 -14.61
C ASN A 92 13.87 15.32 -16.01
N ALA A 93 13.66 14.21 -16.73
CA ALA A 93 12.99 14.24 -18.03
C ALA A 93 11.54 14.76 -17.90
N LEU A 94 10.79 14.27 -16.92
CA LEU A 94 9.41 14.70 -16.70
C LEU A 94 9.33 16.19 -16.29
N TRP A 95 10.25 16.64 -15.44
CA TRP A 95 10.39 18.05 -15.07
C TRP A 95 10.70 18.94 -16.28
N LEU A 96 11.59 18.49 -17.18
CA LEU A 96 11.91 19.22 -18.40
C LEU A 96 10.72 19.30 -19.36
N LEU A 97 9.98 18.19 -19.51
CA LEU A 97 8.75 18.14 -20.30
C LEU A 97 7.65 19.06 -19.72
N GLU A 98 7.59 19.18 -18.39
CA GLU A 98 6.66 20.08 -17.71
C GLU A 98 7.04 21.55 -17.95
N LYS A 99 8.35 21.86 -17.87
CA LYS A 99 8.88 23.21 -18.12
C LYS A 99 8.65 23.65 -19.57
N THR A 100 8.76 22.72 -20.52
CA THR A 100 8.48 22.94 -21.95
C THR A 100 6.97 22.90 -22.28
N ARG A 101 6.10 22.72 -21.28
CA ARG A 101 4.64 22.63 -21.41
C ARG A 101 4.14 21.49 -22.31
N ILE A 102 4.96 20.47 -22.52
CA ILE A 102 4.56 19.24 -23.22
C ILE A 102 3.64 18.41 -22.32
N VAL A 103 3.94 18.38 -21.01
CA VAL A 103 3.07 17.78 -19.99
C VAL A 103 2.46 18.85 -19.07
N SER A 104 1.38 18.50 -18.39
CA SER A 104 0.69 19.40 -17.46
C SER A 104 1.56 19.75 -16.25
N LYS A 105 1.39 20.97 -15.74
CA LYS A 105 2.00 21.41 -14.49
C LYS A 105 1.61 20.46 -13.35
N GLY A 106 2.56 20.11 -12.49
CA GLY A 106 2.39 19.18 -11.38
C GLY A 106 2.62 17.70 -11.73
N SER A 107 2.84 17.35 -13.00
CA SER A 107 3.09 15.96 -13.43
C SER A 107 4.28 15.34 -12.70
N ALA A 108 5.38 16.08 -12.53
CA ALA A 108 6.56 15.59 -11.83
C ALA A 108 6.29 15.34 -10.34
N ALA A 109 5.51 16.22 -9.70
CA ALA A 109 5.14 16.10 -8.28
C ALA A 109 4.22 14.90 -8.03
N ILE A 110 3.22 14.70 -8.88
CA ILE A 110 2.32 13.53 -8.82
C ILE A 110 3.12 12.24 -9.00
N SER A 111 4.05 12.20 -9.95
CA SER A 111 4.91 11.03 -10.14
C SER A 111 5.78 10.73 -8.92
N ASP A 112 6.33 11.74 -8.24
CA ASP A 112 7.13 11.53 -7.03
C ASP A 112 6.26 11.05 -5.86
N MET A 113 5.06 11.62 -5.70
CA MET A 113 4.06 11.17 -4.73
C MET A 113 3.76 9.67 -4.92
N PHE A 114 3.39 9.23 -6.13
CA PHE A 114 3.12 7.82 -6.40
C PHE A 114 4.32 6.90 -6.10
N GLN A 115 5.55 7.35 -6.35
CA GLN A 115 6.73 6.56 -6.02
C GLN A 115 6.93 6.42 -4.51
N ARG A 116 6.67 7.48 -3.73
CA ARG A 116 6.72 7.43 -2.27
C ARG A 116 5.62 6.52 -1.72
N SER A 117 4.39 6.63 -2.23
CA SER A 117 3.26 5.75 -1.90
C SER A 117 3.60 4.28 -2.18
N ALA A 118 4.16 3.96 -3.35
CA ALA A 118 4.53 2.58 -3.67
C ALA A 118 5.60 2.03 -2.71
N LYS A 119 6.59 2.85 -2.33
CA LYS A 119 7.63 2.45 -1.38
C LYS A 119 7.07 2.18 0.02
N SER A 120 6.14 3.01 0.50
CA SER A 120 5.53 2.81 1.83
C SER A 120 4.74 1.51 1.88
N MET A 121 3.92 1.22 0.85
CA MET A 121 3.21 -0.06 0.74
C MET A 121 4.15 -1.26 0.69
N VAL A 122 5.24 -1.20 -0.07
CA VAL A 122 6.22 -2.29 -0.12
C VAL A 122 6.88 -2.50 1.24
N ARG A 123 7.24 -1.42 1.94
CA ARG A 123 7.83 -1.50 3.29
C ARG A 123 6.85 -2.10 4.30
N ALA A 124 5.59 -1.69 4.25
CA ALA A 124 4.52 -2.23 5.11
C ALA A 124 4.24 -3.71 4.81
N GLY A 125 4.15 -4.07 3.52
CA GLY A 125 3.90 -5.45 3.08
C GLY A 125 5.05 -6.40 3.38
N LYS A 126 6.31 -5.98 3.20
CA LYS A 126 7.50 -6.81 3.53
C LYS A 126 7.60 -7.17 5.00
N ARG A 127 7.12 -6.28 5.86
CA ARG A 127 7.05 -6.49 7.32
C ARG A 127 5.72 -7.09 7.75
N ASP A 128 4.82 -7.31 6.80
CA ASP A 128 3.51 -7.88 7.02
C ASP A 128 2.75 -7.14 8.11
N LEU A 129 2.83 -5.79 8.12
CA LEU A 129 2.14 -4.90 9.08
C LEU A 129 0.74 -4.52 8.60
N PHE A 130 0.53 -4.61 7.28
CA PHE A 130 -0.63 -4.12 6.58
C PHE A 130 -1.06 -5.11 5.51
N THR A 131 -2.37 -5.32 5.39
CA THR A 131 -2.97 -5.99 4.24
C THR A 131 -3.93 -5.05 3.52
N PRO A 132 -3.82 -4.92 2.19
CA PRO A 132 -4.81 -4.20 1.39
C PRO A 132 -6.11 -4.99 1.17
N LEU A 133 -6.14 -6.28 1.55
CA LEU A 133 -7.22 -7.21 1.22
C LEU A 133 -7.52 -8.12 2.41
N PHE A 134 -8.19 -7.58 3.42
CA PHE A 134 -8.83 -8.37 4.46
C PHE A 134 -10.26 -8.71 4.02
N PHE A 135 -10.54 -9.99 3.80
CA PHE A 135 -11.86 -10.49 3.41
C PHE A 135 -12.69 -10.85 4.63
N PHE A 136 -13.98 -10.52 4.59
CA PHE A 136 -14.96 -11.04 5.54
C PHE A 136 -16.34 -11.28 4.91
N LEU A 137 -16.98 -12.36 5.36
CA LEU A 137 -18.38 -12.69 5.13
C LEU A 137 -19.11 -12.53 6.45
N ALA A 138 -20.05 -11.58 6.49
CA ALA A 138 -20.87 -11.32 7.64
C ALA A 138 -22.35 -11.32 7.25
N ARG A 139 -23.19 -11.91 8.09
CA ARG A 139 -24.64 -12.00 7.95
C ARG A 139 -25.30 -11.23 9.07
N LYS A 140 -26.26 -10.38 8.73
CA LYS A 140 -27.08 -9.68 9.73
C LYS A 140 -28.15 -10.65 10.23
N SER A 141 -28.22 -10.84 11.54
CA SER A 141 -29.31 -11.58 12.19
C SER A 141 -30.45 -10.64 12.56
#